data_AF-A0A7V9D0X2-F1
#
_entry.id   AF-A0A7V9D0X2-F1
#
_cell.length_a   1.000
_cell.length_b   1.000
_cell.length_c   1.000
_cell.angle_alpha   90.00
_cell.angle_beta   90.00
_cell.angle_gamma   90.00
#
_symmetry.space_group_name_H-M   'P 1'
#
loop_
_entity.id
_entity.type
_entity.pdbx_description
1 polymer ?
#
loop_
_entity_poly.entity_id
_entity_poly.type
_entity_poly.pdbx_seq_one_letter_code
_entity_poly.pdbx_strand_id
1 'polypeptide(L)'
;AVAGPAPGIHKTAVGGRVELLPSGRLTLLGTPYLAGSAAALPVGIANTIRHAGVTLAEAVRLATANPARLLGLDRPDGRGSIRSGATADLVVFRVDAQTLELTIDLTVMAGEVVYRHEG
;
A
#
# COMPACT_ATOMS: atom_id res chain seq x y z
N ALA A 1 0.92 3.13 8.25
CA ALA A 1 0.62 4.31 7.42
C ALA A 1 -0.85 4.63 7.61
N VAL A 2 -1.23 5.90 7.69
CA VAL A 2 -2.65 6.30 7.74
C VAL A 2 -3.03 6.73 6.33
N ALA A 3 -3.53 5.80 5.52
CA ALA A 3 -4.10 6.12 4.21
C ALA A 3 -5.61 6.34 4.35
N GLY A 4 -6.16 7.33 3.64
CA GLY A 4 -7.61 7.55 3.54
C GLY A 4 -8.25 8.77 4.20
N PRO A 5 -7.67 9.51 5.17
CA PRO A 5 -8.34 10.70 5.69
C PRO A 5 -8.26 11.87 4.72
N ALA A 6 -9.30 12.72 4.72
CA ALA A 6 -9.27 13.99 4.01
C ALA A 6 -8.18 14.94 4.57
N PRO A 7 -7.67 15.90 3.78
CA PRO A 7 -6.79 16.94 4.28
C PRO A 7 -7.34 17.62 5.54
N GLY A 8 -6.48 17.91 6.51
CA GLY A 8 -6.85 18.49 7.79
C GLY A 8 -6.02 17.98 8.97
N ILE A 9 -6.43 18.37 10.18
CA ILE A 9 -5.75 18.01 11.43
C ILE A 9 -6.32 16.70 11.95
N HIS A 10 -5.45 15.73 12.22
CA HIS A 10 -5.79 14.39 12.71
C HIS A 10 -5.02 14.05 13.98
N LYS A 11 -5.58 13.16 14.79
CA LYS A 11 -4.88 12.55 15.91
C LYS A 11 -4.51 11.11 15.55
N THR A 12 -3.23 10.79 15.63
CA THR A 12 -2.68 9.48 15.24
C THR A 12 -2.00 8.81 16.43
N ALA A 13 -1.92 7.47 16.39
CA ALA A 13 -1.22 6.69 17.42
C ALA A 13 0.29 7.00 17.47
N VAL A 14 0.87 7.38 16.32
CA VAL A 14 2.28 7.78 16.17
C VAL A 14 2.30 9.22 15.67
N GLY A 15 3.06 10.10 16.34
CA GLY A 15 3.15 11.52 15.98
C GLY A 15 2.13 12.45 16.65
N GLY A 16 1.18 11.90 17.42
CA GLY A 16 0.23 12.71 18.20
C GLY A 16 -0.75 13.49 17.33
N ARG A 17 -0.62 14.83 17.27
CA ARG A 17 -1.43 15.68 16.39
C ARG A 17 -0.64 15.98 15.12
N VAL A 18 -1.23 15.65 13.98
CA VAL A 18 -0.62 15.79 12.67
C VAL A 18 -1.53 16.57 11.75
N GLU A 19 -0.96 17.18 10.71
CA GLU A 19 -1.71 17.86 9.65
C GLU A 19 -1.42 17.17 8.32
N LEU A 20 -2.48 16.72 7.64
CA LEU A 20 -2.42 16.25 6.27
C LEU A 20 -2.74 17.42 5.34
N LEU A 21 -1.73 17.92 4.63
CA LEU A 21 -1.91 19.01 3.68
C LEU A 21 -2.66 18.53 2.42
N PRO A 22 -3.33 19.43 1.67
CA PRO A 22 -3.96 19.08 0.39
C PRO A 22 -3.00 18.46 -0.64
N SER A 23 -1.70 18.72 -0.51
CA SER A 23 -0.65 18.09 -1.31
C SER A 23 -0.37 16.62 -0.98
N GLY A 24 -1.02 16.06 0.05
CA GLY A 24 -0.77 14.69 0.55
C GLY A 24 0.40 14.58 1.53
N ARG A 25 1.08 15.69 1.85
CA ARG A 25 2.17 15.73 2.83
C ARG A 25 1.62 15.70 4.26
N LEU A 26 2.10 14.75 5.06
CA LEU A 26 1.76 14.62 6.47
C LEU A 26 2.85 15.25 7.36
N THR A 27 2.49 16.26 8.14
CA THR A 27 3.43 17.01 9.01
C THR A 27 3.04 16.92 10.48
N LEU A 28 4.03 17.11 11.37
CA LEU A 28 3.76 17.36 12.78
C LEU A 28 3.13 18.75 12.90
N LEU A 29 1.98 18.85 13.58
CA LEU A 29 1.18 20.06 13.64
C LEU A 29 2.02 21.27 14.09
N GLY A 30 1.98 22.35 13.31
CA GLY A 30 2.70 23.60 13.61
C GLY A 30 4.20 23.56 13.28
N THR A 31 4.69 22.55 12.55
CA THR A 31 6.10 22.43 12.15
C THR A 31 6.24 22.05 10.67
N PRO A 32 7.41 22.27 10.05
CA PRO A 32 7.67 21.79 8.69
C PRO A 32 8.05 20.29 8.63
N TYR A 33 8.19 19.61 9.77
CA TYR A 33 8.73 18.25 9.85
C TYR A 33 7.69 17.20 9.46
N LEU A 34 8.15 16.14 8.80
CA LEU A 34 7.30 15.02 8.40
C LEU A 34 6.86 14.19 9.61
N ALA A 35 5.60 13.76 9.59
CA ALA A 35 5.02 12.86 10.59
C ALA A 35 4.75 11.45 10.01
N GLY A 36 5.59 11.01 9.07
CA GLY A 36 5.43 9.75 8.33
C GLY A 36 4.76 9.94 6.97
N SER A 37 4.12 8.88 6.48
CA SER A 37 3.44 8.86 5.17
C SER A 37 1.97 8.51 5.31
N ALA A 38 1.14 9.24 4.57
CA ALA A 38 -0.28 8.97 4.36
C ALA A 38 -0.57 8.26 3.02
N ALA A 39 0.47 7.94 2.23
CA ALA A 39 0.31 7.29 0.94
C ALA A 39 -0.16 5.83 1.08
N ALA A 40 -1.09 5.43 0.21
CA ALA A 40 -1.51 4.04 0.07
C ALA A 40 -0.46 3.21 -0.71
N LEU A 41 -0.46 1.89 -0.54
CA LEU A 41 0.45 0.98 -1.25
C LEU A 41 0.41 1.09 -2.79
N PRO A 42 -0.77 1.25 -3.45
CA PRO A 42 -0.84 1.48 -4.89
C PRO A 42 -0.01 2.68 -5.37
N VAL A 43 -0.03 3.78 -4.60
CA VAL A 43 0.80 4.97 -4.87
C VAL A 43 2.28 4.64 -4.71
N GLY A 44 2.64 3.87 -3.69
CA GLY A 44 4.00 3.37 -3.50
C GLY A 44 4.51 2.57 -4.69
N ILE A 45 3.72 1.60 -5.17
CA ILE A 45 4.05 0.76 -6.34
C ILE A 45 4.26 1.63 -7.59
N ALA A 46 3.32 2.53 -7.89
CA ALA A 46 3.42 3.43 -9.04
C ALA A 46 4.67 4.32 -8.97
N ASN A 47 4.98 4.86 -7.78
CA ASN A 47 6.16 5.69 -7.55
C ASN A 47 7.46 4.89 -7.69
N THR A 48 7.51 3.65 -7.22
CA THR A 48 8.71 2.81 -7.38
C THR A 48 8.98 2.53 -8.86
N ILE A 49 7.94 2.22 -9.65
CA ILE A 49 8.09 2.05 -11.11
C ILE A 49 8.60 3.36 -11.74
N ARG A 50 7.93 4.48 -11.46
CA ARG A 50 8.23 5.79 -12.07
C ARG A 50 9.64 6.31 -11.74
N HIS A 51 10.08 6.16 -10.50
CA HIS A 51 11.29 6.82 -10.00
C HIS A 51 12.49 5.89 -9.84
N ALA A 52 12.28 4.58 -9.68
CA ALA A 52 13.37 3.61 -9.58
C ALA A 52 13.56 2.78 -10.87
N GLY A 53 12.68 2.94 -11.87
CA GLY A 53 12.82 2.28 -13.17
C GLY A 53 12.63 0.76 -13.14
N VAL A 54 12.01 0.23 -12.09
CA VAL A 54 11.72 -1.20 -11.96
C VAL A 54 10.42 -1.57 -12.68
N THR A 55 10.30 -2.82 -13.08
CA THR A 55 9.07 -3.37 -13.67
C THR A 55 7.93 -3.44 -12.63
N LEU A 56 6.68 -3.53 -13.11
CA LEU A 56 5.52 -3.77 -12.24
C LEU A 56 5.71 -5.03 -11.38
N ALA A 57 6.23 -6.12 -11.96
CA ALA A 57 6.47 -7.36 -11.25
C ALA A 57 7.49 -7.19 -10.11
N GLU A 58 8.54 -6.41 -10.32
CA GLU A 58 9.53 -6.08 -9.27
C GLU A 58 8.92 -5.21 -8.18
N ALA A 59 8.16 -4.18 -8.55
CA ALA A 59 7.48 -3.31 -7.60
C ALA A 59 6.48 -4.10 -6.72
N VAL A 60 5.70 -5.02 -7.32
CA VAL A 60 4.81 -5.91 -6.57
C VAL A 60 5.60 -6.83 -5.64
N ARG A 61 6.73 -7.41 -6.09
CA ARG A 61 7.60 -8.23 -5.23
C ARG A 61 8.16 -7.44 -4.04
N LEU A 62 8.52 -6.18 -4.23
CA LEU A 62 8.97 -5.27 -3.16
C LEU A 62 7.89 -5.05 -2.10
N ALA A 63 6.62 -5.02 -2.50
CA ALA A 63 5.49 -4.84 -1.59
C ALA A 63 4.95 -6.15 -0.98
N THR A 64 5.35 -7.33 -1.47
CA THR A 64 4.75 -8.63 -1.11
C THR A 64 5.78 -9.68 -0.67
N ALA A 65 6.43 -10.36 -1.62
CA ALA A 65 7.33 -11.48 -1.35
C ALA A 65 8.54 -11.09 -0.49
N ASN A 66 9.11 -9.90 -0.72
CA ASN A 66 10.27 -9.43 0.02
C ASN A 66 9.99 -9.19 1.52
N PRO A 67 8.95 -8.42 1.91
CA PRO A 67 8.61 -8.26 3.32
C PRO A 67 8.14 -9.57 3.95
N ALA A 68 7.43 -10.44 3.21
CA ALA A 68 7.04 -11.75 3.72
C ALA A 68 8.26 -12.60 4.11
N ARG A 69 9.27 -12.68 3.23
CA ARG A 69 10.53 -13.39 3.50
C ARG A 69 11.32 -12.76 4.65
N LEU A 70 11.41 -11.43 4.69
CA LEU A 70 12.10 -10.71 5.77
C LEU A 70 11.50 -11.03 7.14
N LEU A 71 10.18 -11.21 7.21
CA LEU A 71 9.44 -11.46 8.45
C LEU A 71 9.17 -12.96 8.73
N GLY A 72 9.68 -13.88 7.90
CA GLY A 72 9.42 -15.33 8.06
C GLY A 72 7.96 -15.74 7.83
N LEU A 73 7.25 -15.00 6.97
CA LEU A 73 5.86 -15.24 6.59
C LEU A 73 5.72 -16.03 5.28
N ASP A 74 6.82 -16.39 4.61
CA ASP A 74 6.88 -17.05 3.30
C ASP A 74 6.89 -18.60 3.36
N ARG A 75 6.47 -19.16 4.50
CA ARG A 75 6.32 -20.61 4.74
C ARG A 75 5.40 -21.27 3.69
N PRO A 76 5.38 -22.62 3.59
CA PRO A 76 4.52 -23.33 2.64
C PRO A 76 3.03 -22.92 2.69
N ASP A 77 2.47 -22.71 3.88
CA ASP A 77 1.12 -22.23 4.19
C ASP A 77 1.02 -20.69 4.38
N GLY A 78 2.13 -20.01 4.16
CA GLY A 78 2.32 -18.59 4.43
C GLY A 78 1.74 -17.64 3.37
N ARG A 79 2.34 -16.45 3.26
CA ARG A 79 1.85 -15.29 2.49
C ARG A 79 2.96 -14.70 1.62
N GLY A 80 2.58 -13.71 0.79
CA GLY A 80 3.51 -12.94 -0.04
C GLY A 80 3.81 -13.53 -1.42
N SER A 81 3.25 -14.68 -1.75
CA SER A 81 3.29 -15.26 -3.10
C SER A 81 2.02 -16.04 -3.40
N ILE A 82 1.65 -16.14 -4.68
CA ILE A 82 0.49 -16.92 -5.13
C ILE A 82 0.96 -18.35 -5.40
N ARG A 83 0.51 -19.30 -4.59
CA ARG A 83 0.85 -20.73 -4.69
C ARG A 83 -0.25 -21.57 -4.06
N SER A 84 -0.46 -22.78 -4.59
CA SER A 84 -1.36 -23.75 -3.95
C SER A 84 -0.93 -24.03 -2.50
N GLY A 85 -1.90 -24.06 -1.58
CA GLY A 85 -1.67 -24.26 -0.15
C GLY A 85 -1.25 -23.03 0.64
N ALA A 86 -0.89 -21.91 -0.02
CA ALA A 86 -0.62 -20.65 0.67
C ALA A 86 -1.93 -19.99 1.17
N THR A 87 -1.81 -19.10 2.16
CA THR A 87 -2.94 -18.27 2.60
C THR A 87 -3.45 -17.41 1.44
N ALA A 88 -4.76 -17.42 1.21
CA ALA A 88 -5.41 -16.68 0.13
C ALA A 88 -5.57 -15.19 0.45
N ASP A 89 -4.44 -14.47 0.53
CA ASP A 89 -4.41 -13.01 0.50
C ASP A 89 -4.12 -12.54 -0.92
N LEU A 90 -5.12 -11.98 -1.58
CA LEU A 90 -5.06 -11.63 -2.99
C LEU A 90 -5.57 -10.22 -3.21
N VAL A 91 -4.95 -9.52 -4.15
CA VAL A 91 -5.43 -8.24 -4.65
C VAL A 91 -5.55 -8.32 -6.16
N VAL A 92 -6.75 -8.06 -6.67
CA VAL A 92 -7.00 -7.88 -8.11
C VAL A 92 -7.03 -6.39 -8.39
N PHE A 93 -6.23 -5.96 -9.35
CA PHE A 93 -6.10 -4.55 -9.69
C PHE A 93 -5.87 -4.38 -11.19
N ARG A 94 -6.24 -3.20 -11.68
CA ARG A 94 -5.90 -2.71 -13.02
C ARG A 94 -4.79 -1.68 -12.91
N VAL A 95 -3.95 -1.61 -13.93
CA VAL A 95 -2.92 -0.59 -14.08
C VAL A 95 -3.22 0.19 -15.35
N ASP A 96 -3.32 1.51 -15.22
CA ASP A 96 -3.32 2.37 -16.39
C ASP A 96 -1.90 2.46 -16.97
N ALA A 97 -1.75 2.15 -18.26
CA ALA A 97 -0.43 2.00 -18.88
C ALA A 97 0.34 3.33 -19.06
N GLN A 98 -0.37 4.47 -19.07
CA GLN A 98 0.23 5.79 -19.29
C GLN A 98 0.60 6.46 -17.97
N THR A 99 -0.32 6.43 -17.01
CA THR A 99 -0.20 7.09 -15.72
C THR A 99 0.46 6.20 -14.67
N LEU A 100 0.43 4.88 -14.86
CA LEU A 100 0.81 3.85 -13.88
C LEU A 100 -0.08 3.83 -12.64
N GLU A 101 -1.27 4.43 -12.71
CA GLU A 101 -2.22 4.39 -11.59
C GLU A 101 -2.80 2.99 -11.42
N LEU A 102 -2.81 2.53 -10.17
CA LEU A 102 -3.34 1.22 -9.78
C LEU A 102 -4.74 1.41 -9.19
N THR A 103 -5.74 0.82 -9.82
CA THR A 103 -7.11 0.74 -9.28
C THR A 103 -7.36 -0.66 -8.73
N ILE A 104 -7.75 -0.76 -7.46
CA ILE A 104 -8.06 -2.04 -6.83
C ILE A 104 -9.51 -2.41 -7.12
N ASP A 105 -9.73 -3.59 -7.68
CA ASP A 105 -11.06 -4.12 -8.00
C ASP A 105 -11.55 -5.13 -6.93
N LEU A 106 -10.63 -5.91 -6.34
CA LEU A 106 -10.94 -6.93 -5.33
C LEU A 106 -9.79 -7.05 -4.33
N THR A 107 -10.11 -7.20 -3.05
CA THR A 107 -9.17 -7.68 -2.03
C THR A 107 -9.76 -8.87 -1.31
N VAL A 108 -8.98 -9.94 -1.25
CA VAL A 108 -9.26 -11.16 -0.49
C VAL A 108 -8.25 -11.25 0.64
N MET A 109 -8.70 -11.55 1.85
CA MET A 109 -7.86 -11.77 3.01
C MET A 109 -8.22 -13.11 3.63
N ALA A 110 -7.25 -14.02 3.73
CA ALA A 110 -7.45 -15.38 4.22
C ALA A 110 -8.65 -16.12 3.58
N GLY A 111 -8.89 -15.88 2.29
CA GLY A 111 -10.00 -16.50 1.53
C GLY A 111 -11.31 -15.70 1.54
N GLU A 112 -11.44 -14.69 2.38
CA GLU A 112 -12.64 -13.86 2.48
C GLU A 112 -12.51 -12.57 1.66
N VAL A 113 -13.55 -12.22 0.89
CA VAL A 113 -13.59 -10.94 0.18
C VAL A 113 -13.81 -9.81 1.18
N VAL A 114 -12.81 -8.96 1.37
CA VAL A 114 -12.87 -7.81 2.31
C VAL A 114 -13.07 -6.47 1.61
N TYR A 115 -12.87 -6.41 0.30
CA TYR A 115 -13.16 -5.25 -0.53
C TYR A 115 -13.50 -5.69 -1.94
N ARG A 116 -14.49 -5.02 -2.53
CA ARG A 116 -14.85 -5.16 -3.94
C ARG A 116 -15.25 -3.77 -4.45
N HIS A 117 -14.66 -3.37 -5.57
CA HIS A 117 -15.09 -2.16 -6.26
C HIS A 117 -16.45 -2.43 -6.92
N GLU A 118 -17.48 -1.69 -6.54
CA GLU A 118 -18.75 -1.66 -7.27
C GLU A 118 -18.57 -0.73 -8.47
N GLY A 119 -18.91 -1.23 -9.66
CA GLY A 119 -18.71 -0.52 -10.94
C GLY A 119 -19.57 0.73 -11.07
#